data_AF-A0ABD1XHM9-F1
#
_entry.id   AF-A0ABD1XHM9-F1
#
_cell.length_a   1.000
_cell.length_b   1.000
_cell.length_c   1.000
_cell.angle_alpha   90.00
_cell.angle_beta   90.00
_cell.angle_gamma   90.00
#
_symmetry.space_group_name_H-M   'P 1'
#
loop_
_entity.id
_entity.type
_entity.pdbx_description
1 polymer ?
#
loop_
_entity_poly.entity_id
_entity_poly.type
_entity_poly.pdbx_seq_one_letter_code
_entity_poly.pdbx_strand_id
1 'polypeptide(L)'
;MTSGVPMIAWPHEVEQFLNCRYLVDELQVAEEILKATDGLVHQKEFERAFGVLLGEQGKAMRQRCQELKVKGAAAVAPDGSSVKALLQLVEDIKS
;
A
#
# COMPACT_ATOMS: atom_id res chain seq x y z
N MET A 1 5.63 1.22 -0.26
CA MET A 1 5.32 1.65 1.14
C MET A 1 6.52 2.31 1.87
N THR A 2 7.70 2.44 1.26
CA THR A 2 8.92 2.96 1.92
C THR A 2 8.92 4.47 2.18
N SER A 3 8.05 5.23 1.52
CA SER A 3 7.96 6.69 1.71
C SER A 3 7.04 7.11 2.85
N GLY A 4 6.19 6.21 3.35
CA GLY A 4 5.25 6.51 4.44
C GLY A 4 4.05 7.38 4.01
N VAL A 5 3.63 7.27 2.75
CA VAL A 5 2.56 8.06 2.15
C VAL A 5 1.36 7.16 1.84
N PRO A 6 0.13 7.52 2.29
CA PRO A 6 -1.07 6.79 1.91
C PRO A 6 -1.46 7.09 0.47
N MET A 7 -2.27 6.23 -0.13
CA MET A 7 -2.62 6.35 -1.55
C MET A 7 -4.11 6.26 -1.81
N ILE A 8 -4.53 6.88 -2.90
CA ILE A 8 -5.82 6.57 -3.51
C ILE A 8 -5.59 5.40 -4.46
N ALA A 9 -6.16 4.25 -4.14
CA ALA A 9 -6.04 3.04 -4.94
C ALA A 9 -7.10 3.07 -6.05
N TRP A 10 -6.62 3.15 -7.30
CA TRP A 10 -7.47 3.06 -8.49
C TRP A 10 -6.98 1.91 -9.38
N PRO A 11 -7.55 0.70 -9.22
CA PRO A 11 -7.12 -0.45 -10.00
C PRO A 11 -7.67 -0.41 -11.42
N HIS A 12 -6.83 -0.77 -12.39
CA HIS A 12 -7.20 -0.88 -13.80
C HIS A 12 -7.19 -2.33 -14.29
N GLU A 13 -6.15 -3.09 -13.96
CA GLU A 13 -5.92 -4.40 -14.57
C GLU A 13 -5.53 -5.48 -13.56
N VAL A 14 -5.99 -6.71 -13.84
CA VAL A 14 -5.55 -8.00 -13.27
C VAL A 14 -5.27 -7.99 -11.75
N GLU A 15 -4.01 -7.97 -11.36
CA GLU A 15 -3.51 -8.12 -10.00
C GLU A 15 -3.72 -6.86 -9.16
N GLN A 16 -3.92 -5.71 -9.81
CA GLN A 16 -4.16 -4.44 -9.14
C GLN A 16 -5.44 -4.48 -8.30
N PHE A 17 -6.45 -5.24 -8.71
CA PHE A 17 -7.66 -5.42 -7.92
C PHE A 17 -7.37 -6.11 -6.58
N LEU A 18 -6.52 -7.14 -6.59
CA LEU A 18 -6.09 -7.83 -5.37
C LEU A 18 -5.20 -6.94 -4.51
N ASN A 19 -4.24 -6.23 -5.13
CA ASN A 19 -3.39 -5.28 -4.42
C ASN A 19 -4.21 -4.16 -3.79
N CYS A 20 -5.24 -3.65 -4.47
CA CYS A 20 -6.14 -2.63 -3.95
C CYS A 20 -6.86 -3.14 -2.69
N ARG A 21 -7.45 -4.34 -2.73
CA ARG A 21 -8.08 -4.94 -1.55
C ARG A 21 -7.11 -5.11 -0.40
N TYR A 22 -5.92 -5.63 -0.67
CA TYR A 22 -4.90 -5.77 0.37
C TYR A 22 -4.47 -4.43 0.98
N LEU A 23 -4.34 -3.37 0.17
CA LEU A 23 -3.96 -2.04 0.65
C LEU A 23 -5.07 -1.35 1.47
N VAL A 24 -6.34 -1.57 1.11
CA VAL A 24 -7.50 -0.90 1.72
C VAL A 24 -8.01 -1.68 2.93
N ASP A 25 -8.19 -2.99 2.80
CA ASP A 25 -8.84 -3.82 3.80
C ASP A 25 -7.85 -4.32 4.86
N GLU A 26 -6.70 -4.85 4.42
CA GLU A 26 -5.72 -5.50 5.31
C GLU A 26 -4.70 -4.50 5.89
N LEU A 27 -4.02 -3.76 5.02
CA LEU A 27 -3.01 -2.79 5.45
C LEU A 27 -3.63 -1.46 5.89
N GLN A 28 -4.85 -1.17 5.42
CA GLN A 28 -5.61 0.03 5.75
C GLN A 28 -4.80 1.33 5.58
N VAL A 29 -4.11 1.42 4.44
CA VAL A 29 -3.18 2.49 4.05
C VAL A 29 -3.59 3.18 2.75
N ALA A 30 -4.75 2.81 2.22
CA ALA A 30 -5.28 3.36 0.99
C ALA A 30 -6.79 3.56 1.09
N GLU A 31 -7.29 4.48 0.27
CA GLU A 31 -8.71 4.67 -0.03
C GLU A 31 -8.96 4.26 -1.47
N GLU A 32 -9.98 3.45 -1.74
CA GLU A 32 -10.30 3.01 -3.11
C GLU A 32 -11.16 4.03 -3.87
N ILE A 33 -10.91 4.16 -5.17
CA ILE A 33 -11.84 4.80 -6.11
C ILE A 33 -12.84 3.78 -6.65
N LEU A 34 -14.13 4.10 -6.50
CA LEU A 34 -15.23 3.29 -6.99
C LEU A 34 -15.72 3.74 -8.37
N LYS A 35 -15.90 2.78 -9.27
CA LYS A 35 -16.54 3.02 -10.57
C LYS A 35 -18.05 3.03 -10.42
N ALA A 36 -18.72 3.91 -11.15
CA ALA A 36 -20.16 3.89 -11.30
C ALA A 36 -20.61 2.72 -12.19
N THR A 37 -21.93 2.55 -12.34
CA THR A 37 -22.52 1.46 -13.13
C THR A 37 -22.20 1.53 -14.62
N ASP A 38 -21.82 2.71 -15.11
CA ASP A 38 -21.33 2.93 -16.48
C ASP A 38 -19.83 2.59 -16.65
N GLY A 39 -19.17 2.13 -15.58
CA GLY A 39 -17.75 1.81 -15.56
C GLY A 39 -16.83 3.03 -15.45
N LEU A 40 -17.36 4.24 -15.34
CA LEU A 40 -16.60 5.47 -15.23
C LEU A 40 -16.39 5.88 -13.78
N VAL A 41 -15.35 6.68 -13.54
CA VAL A 41 -15.13 7.37 -12.27
C VAL A 41 -15.56 8.81 -12.44
N HIS A 42 -16.54 9.25 -11.68
CA HIS A 42 -17.02 10.63 -11.73
C HIS A 42 -16.22 11.52 -10.76
N GLN A 43 -16.20 12.82 -11.05
CA GLN A 43 -15.52 13.82 -10.22
C GLN A 43 -15.91 13.75 -8.73
N LYS A 44 -17.18 13.50 -8.42
CA LYS A 44 -17.65 13.38 -7.03
C LYS A 44 -16.95 12.25 -6.26
N GLU A 45 -16.60 11.17 -6.94
CA GLU A 45 -15.87 10.07 -6.31
C GLU A 45 -14.43 10.47 -5.98
N PHE A 46 -13.79 11.23 -6.86
CA PHE A 46 -12.49 11.82 -6.53
C PHE A 46 -12.58 12.76 -5.33
N GLU A 47 -13.55 13.68 -5.32
CA GLU A 47 -13.74 14.61 -4.21
C GLU A 47 -13.94 13.87 -2.87
N ARG A 48 -14.70 12.77 -2.89
CA ARG A 48 -14.89 11.88 -1.73
C ARG A 48 -13.56 11.26 -1.29
N ALA A 49 -12.84 10.60 -2.20
CA ALA A 49 -11.58 9.92 -1.88
C ALA A 49 -10.51 10.90 -1.36
N PHE A 50 -10.39 12.07 -1.99
CA PHE A 50 -9.52 13.15 -1.50
C PHE A 50 -9.97 13.67 -0.13
N GLY A 51 -11.27 13.86 0.09
CA GLY A 51 -11.82 14.25 1.39
C GLY A 51 -11.47 13.28 2.51
N VAL A 52 -11.58 11.97 2.25
CA VAL A 52 -11.16 10.90 3.18
C VAL A 52 -9.67 10.99 3.49
N LEU A 53 -8.84 11.11 2.45
CA LEU A 53 -7.38 11.13 2.57
C LEU A 53 -6.85 12.39 3.29
N LEU A 54 -7.53 13.52 3.14
CA LEU A 54 -7.19 14.77 3.81
C LEU A 54 -7.78 14.87 5.22
N GLY A 55 -8.87 14.14 5.49
CA GLY A 55 -9.55 14.10 6.80
C GLY A 55 -8.88 13.20 7.84
N GLU A 56 -9.63 12.88 8.90
CA GLU A 56 -9.15 12.09 10.04
C GLU A 56 -8.78 10.65 9.65
N GLN A 57 -9.55 10.01 8.77
CA GLN A 57 -9.23 8.67 8.27
C GLN A 57 -7.86 8.67 7.56
N GLY A 58 -7.59 9.66 6.72
CA GLY A 58 -6.29 9.82 6.08
C GLY A 58 -5.13 10.10 7.04
N LYS A 59 -5.37 10.71 8.22
CA LYS A 59 -4.34 10.82 9.27
C LYS A 59 -4.00 9.45 9.85
N ALA A 60 -4.99 8.61 10.12
CA ALA A 60 -4.75 7.23 10.58
C ALA A 60 -4.00 6.41 9.51
N MET A 61 -4.37 6.54 8.23
CA MET A 61 -3.63 5.92 7.13
C MET A 61 -2.17 6.39 7.09
N ARG A 62 -1.91 7.71 7.21
CA ARG A 62 -0.54 8.25 7.28
C ARG A 62 0.28 7.63 8.40
N GLN A 63 -0.30 7.50 9.60
CA GLN A 63 0.38 6.87 10.73
C GLN A 63 0.79 5.43 10.42
N ARG A 64 -0.14 4.61 9.89
CA ARG A 64 0.15 3.23 9.46
C ARG A 64 1.22 3.17 8.38
N CYS A 65 1.17 4.06 7.41
CA CYS A 65 2.21 4.15 6.39
C CYS A 65 3.58 4.45 7.00
N GLN A 66 3.68 5.31 8.02
CA GLN A 66 4.95 5.57 8.71
C GLN A 66 5.47 4.35 9.46
N GLU A 67 4.60 3.60 10.14
CA GLU A 67 4.97 2.35 10.80
C GLU A 67 5.51 1.32 9.80
N LEU A 68 4.84 1.17 8.66
CA LEU A 68 5.26 0.26 7.60
C LEU A 68 6.54 0.73 6.89
N LYS A 69 6.77 2.04 6.78
CA LYS A 69 8.03 2.61 6.33
C LYS A 69 9.19 2.19 7.25
N VAL A 70 9.02 2.33 8.56
CA VAL A 70 10.05 1.94 9.55
C VAL A 70 10.33 0.44 9.47
N LYS A 71 9.28 -0.40 9.46
CA LYS A 71 9.43 -1.85 9.32
C LYS A 71 10.12 -2.24 8.01
N GLY A 72 9.73 -1.62 6.90
CA GLY A 72 10.34 -1.86 5.60
C GLY A 72 11.82 -1.47 5.56
N ALA A 73 12.18 -0.33 6.15
CA ALA A 73 13.58 0.10 6.25
C ALA A 73 14.42 -0.85 7.12
N ALA A 74 13.88 -1.30 8.25
CA ALA A 74 14.55 -2.26 9.12
C ALA A 74 14.76 -3.62 8.44
N ALA A 75 13.78 -4.08 7.65
CA ALA A 75 13.87 -5.36 6.94
C ALA A 75 15.01 -5.39 5.90
N VAL A 76 15.35 -4.25 5.29
CA VAL A 76 16.40 -4.14 4.26
C VAL A 76 17.74 -3.60 4.78
N ALA A 77 17.86 -3.33 6.09
CA ALA A 77 19.12 -2.94 6.71
C ALA A 77 20.17 -4.07 6.61
N PRO A 78 21.48 -3.79 6.80
CA PRO A 78 22.54 -4.80 6.66
C PRO A 78 22.35 -6.09 7.46
N ASP A 79 21.67 -6.03 8.61
CA ASP A 79 21.30 -7.18 9.46
C ASP A 79 19.79 -7.49 9.44
N GLY A 80 19.07 -6.89 8.50
CA GLY A 80 17.63 -6.99 8.31
C GLY A 80 17.17 -8.36 7.81
N SER A 81 15.89 -8.65 8.03
CA SER A 81 15.29 -9.94 7.68
C SER A 81 15.33 -10.24 6.17
N SER A 82 15.09 -9.26 5.31
CA SER A 82 15.12 -9.44 3.85
C SER A 82 16.53 -9.72 3.35
N VAL A 83 17.56 -9.06 3.91
CA VAL A 83 18.96 -9.32 3.57
C VAL A 83 19.36 -10.73 3.99
N LYS A 84 19.01 -11.14 5.22
CA LYS A 84 19.27 -12.50 5.72
C LYS A 84 18.57 -13.57 4.87
N ALA A 85 17.30 -13.37 4.53
CA ALA A 85 16.56 -14.31 3.68
C ALA A 85 17.19 -14.45 2.29
N LEU A 86 17.66 -13.35 1.70
CA LEU A 86 18.35 -13.37 0.42
C LEU A 86 19.69 -14.11 0.50
N LEU A 87 20.49 -13.88 1.56
CA LEU A 87 21.74 -14.59 1.77
C LEU A 87 21.51 -16.10 1.95
N GLN A 88 20.46 -16.49 2.69
CA GLN A 88 20.10 -17.89 2.84
C GLN A 88 19.74 -18.53 1.49
N LEU A 89 18.90 -17.88 0.68
CA LEU A 89 18.55 -18.36 -0.66
C LEU A 89 19.79 -18.56 -1.54
N VAL A 90 20.77 -17.66 -1.46
CA VAL A 90 22.03 -17.78 -2.22
C VAL A 90 22.83 -19.00 -1.79
N GLU A 91 22.89 -19.32 -0.50
CA GLU A 91 23.55 -20.53 -0.02
C GLU A 91 22.80 -21.80 -0.41
N ASP A 92 21.47 -21.78 -0.36
CA ASP A 92 20.62 -22.92 -0.75
C ASP A 92 20.78 -23.28 -2.23
N ILE A 93 20.96 -22.28 -3.12
CA ILE A 93 21.13 -22.52 -4.57
C ILE A 93 22.54 -22.98 -4.93
N LYS A 94 23.55 -22.66 -4.12
CA LYS A 94 24.94 -23.11 -4.34
C LYS A 94 25.17 -24.56 -3.91
N SER A 95 24.26 -25.11 -3.10
CA SER A 95 24.30 -26.47 -2.55
C SER A 95 23.90 -27.50 -3.60
#